data_AF-A0A0D5YQK5-F1
#
_entry.id   AF-A0A0D5YQK5-F1
#
_cell.length_a   1.000
_cell.length_b   1.000
_cell.length_c   1.000
_cell.angle_alpha   90.00
_cell.angle_beta   90.00
_cell.angle_gamma   90.00
#
_symmetry.space_group_name_H-M   'P 1'
#
loop_
_entity.id
_entity.type
_entity.pdbx_description
1 polymer ?
#
loop_
_entity_poly.entity_id
_entity_poly.type
_entity_poly.pdbx_seq_one_letter_code
_entity_poly.pdbx_strand_id
1 'polypeptide(L)'
;MKTERIEKTDKLYPSGLSHSEIQVLEMIRNKRFLSIKLTIKNGEVDIIEGLERLDTGERIIDVLKQHDFQNLEIKQSHGKIVCVNRTFRKKINHTSKTESC
;
A
#
# COMPACT_ATOMS: atom_id res chain seq x y z
N MET A 1 4.26 41.65 6.70
CA MET A 1 4.29 40.25 7.19
C MET A 1 4.45 39.35 5.98
N LYS A 2 5.49 38.51 5.97
CA LYS A 2 5.91 37.73 4.79
C LYS A 2 4.98 36.52 4.63
N THR A 3 4.39 36.37 3.44
CA THR A 3 3.63 35.19 3.06
C THR A 3 4.59 34.03 2.85
N GLU A 4 4.55 33.04 3.74
CA GLU A 4 5.29 31.79 3.58
C GLU A 4 4.69 30.99 2.42
N ARG A 5 5.48 30.80 1.37
CA ARG A 5 5.19 29.80 0.33
C ARG A 5 5.44 28.44 0.95
N ILE A 6 4.38 27.66 1.14
CA ILE A 6 4.51 26.24 1.45
C ILE A 6 5.11 25.57 0.21
N GLU A 7 6.38 25.18 0.32
CA GLU A 7 7.11 24.45 -0.71
C GLU A 7 6.39 23.13 -0.99
N LYS A 8 5.83 22.99 -2.19
CA LYS A 8 5.46 21.68 -2.73
C LYS A 8 6.77 20.94 -2.95
N THR A 9 7.10 20.01 -2.07
CA THR A 9 8.19 19.04 -2.30
C THR A 9 7.84 18.25 -3.55
N ASP A 10 8.49 18.57 -4.66
CA ASP A 10 8.48 17.78 -5.88
C ASP A 10 8.93 16.36 -5.52
N LYS A 11 8.01 15.39 -5.62
CA LYS A 11 8.35 13.97 -5.52
C LYS A 11 9.32 13.67 -6.66
N LEU A 12 10.61 13.61 -6.37
CA LEU A 12 11.62 13.13 -7.31
C LEU A 12 11.30 11.66 -7.61
N TYR A 13 10.70 11.40 -8.77
CA TYR A 13 10.56 10.05 -9.29
C TYR A 13 11.97 9.56 -9.68
N PRO A 14 12.46 8.42 -9.16
CA PRO A 14 13.67 7.81 -9.68
C PRO A 14 13.49 7.58 -11.18
N SER A 15 14.32 8.22 -12.00
CA SER A 15 14.27 8.06 -13.45
C SER A 15 14.41 6.58 -13.80
N GLY A 16 13.36 5.98 -14.39
CA GLY A 16 13.36 4.60 -14.87
C GLY A 16 12.48 3.60 -14.11
N LEU A 17 11.82 3.99 -13.01
CA LEU A 17 10.84 3.12 -12.34
C LEU A 17 9.40 3.50 -12.70
N SER A 18 8.58 2.49 -12.98
CA SER A 18 7.14 2.63 -13.14
C SER A 18 6.46 3.01 -11.82
N HIS A 19 5.23 3.54 -11.90
CA HIS A 19 4.47 3.93 -10.71
C HIS A 19 4.19 2.74 -9.77
N SER A 20 3.95 1.56 -10.33
CA SER A 20 3.72 0.34 -9.55
C SER A 20 4.99 -0.12 -8.84
N GLU A 21 6.16 -0.05 -9.49
CA GLU A 21 7.44 -0.37 -8.85
C GLU A 21 7.77 0.61 -7.72
N ILE A 22 7.51 1.90 -7.91
CA ILE A 22 7.66 2.90 -6.86
C ILE A 22 6.72 2.60 -5.69
N GLN A 23 5.46 2.24 -5.96
CA GLN A 23 4.52 1.85 -4.92
C GLN A 23 5.04 0.66 -4.10
N VAL A 24 5.62 -0.35 -4.74
CA VAL A 24 6.23 -1.49 -4.05
C VAL A 24 7.40 -1.04 -3.17
N LEU A 25 8.28 -0.18 -3.67
CA LEU A 25 9.41 0.34 -2.90
C LEU A 25 8.97 1.18 -1.70
N GLU A 26 7.92 2.01 -1.86
CA GLU A 26 7.31 2.75 -0.75
C GLU A 26 6.78 1.78 0.32
N MET A 27 6.08 0.71 -0.08
CA MET A 27 5.61 -0.31 0.86
C MET A 27 6.76 -0.99 1.61
N ILE A 28 7.84 -1.37 0.92
CA ILE A 28 9.03 -1.95 1.56
C ILE A 28 9.61 -0.99 2.61
N ARG A 29 9.72 0.30 2.26
CA ARG A 29 10.30 1.33 3.16
C ARG A 29 9.43 1.67 4.36
N ASN A 30 8.11 1.49 4.25
CA ASN A 30 7.17 1.80 5.34
C ASN A 30 7.29 0.85 6.55
N LYS A 31 7.96 -0.31 6.44
CA LYS A 31 8.20 -1.27 7.54
C LYS A 31 6.95 -1.81 8.26
N ARG A 32 5.74 -1.53 7.76
CA ARG A 32 4.47 -2.05 8.31
C ARG A 32 4.03 -3.38 7.68
N PHE A 33 4.55 -3.66 6.48
CA PHE A 33 4.24 -4.88 5.75
C PHE A 33 5.12 -6.02 6.25
N LEU A 34 4.47 -7.09 6.68
CA LEU A 34 5.13 -8.36 7.03
C LEU A 34 5.55 -9.10 5.77
N SER A 35 4.75 -9.01 4.71
CA SER A 35 5.08 -9.56 3.40
C SER A 35 4.41 -8.76 2.28
N ILE A 36 5.05 -8.76 1.12
CA ILE A 36 4.55 -8.19 -0.12
C ILE A 36 4.67 -9.27 -1.19
N LYS A 37 3.56 -9.56 -1.87
CA LYS A 37 3.47 -10.51 -2.95
C LYS A 37 3.12 -9.77 -4.24
N LEU A 38 3.91 -10.01 -5.27
CA LEU A 38 3.73 -9.41 -6.59
C LEU A 38 3.35 -10.49 -7.59
N THR A 39 2.39 -10.17 -8.47
CA THR A 39 2.18 -10.91 -9.70
C THR A 39 2.72 -10.07 -10.84
N ILE A 40 3.62 -10.62 -11.64
CA ILE A 40 4.20 -9.98 -12.82
C ILE A 40 3.57 -10.57 -14.08
N LYS A 41 3.20 -9.73 -15.05
CA LYS A 41 2.75 -10.14 -16.39
C LYS A 41 3.39 -9.25 -17.42
N ASN A 42 3.92 -9.85 -18.49
CA ASN A 42 4.59 -9.14 -19.58
C ASN A 42 5.74 -8.21 -19.10
N GLY A 43 6.45 -8.62 -18.04
CA GLY A 43 7.52 -7.81 -17.44
C GLY A 43 7.04 -6.67 -16.54
N GLU A 44 5.73 -6.47 -16.38
CA GLU A 44 5.15 -5.41 -15.56
C GLU A 44 4.40 -5.93 -14.33
N VAL A 45 4.35 -5.13 -13.27
CA VAL A 45 3.59 -5.44 -12.05
C VAL A 45 2.09 -5.40 -12.33
N ASP A 46 1.42 -6.53 -12.21
CA ASP A 46 0.00 -6.74 -12.50
C ASP A 46 -0.87 -6.74 -11.23
N ILE A 47 -0.38 -7.33 -10.14
CA ILE A 47 -1.06 -7.35 -8.83
C ILE A 47 -0.04 -7.09 -7.73
N ILE A 48 -0.44 -6.28 -6.75
CA ILE A 48 0.28 -6.08 -5.49
C ILE A 48 -0.63 -6.54 -4.35
N GLU A 49 -0.16 -7.48 -3.54
CA GLU A 49 -0.82 -7.92 -2.32
C GLU A 49 0.13 -7.70 -1.14
N GLY A 50 -0.36 -7.07 -0.08
CA GLY A 50 0.43 -6.82 1.12
C GLY A 50 -0.25 -7.34 2.36
N LEU A 51 0.50 -8.10 3.16
CA LEU A 51 0.13 -8.47 4.52
C LEU A 51 0.70 -7.40 5.46
N GLU A 52 -0.18 -6.64 6.09
CA GLU A 52 0.18 -5.52 6.94
C GLU A 52 -0.14 -5.81 8.40
N ARG A 53 0.83 -5.53 9.29
CA ARG A 53 0.60 -5.52 10.73
C ARG A 53 0.09 -4.14 11.13
N LEU A 54 -1.10 -4.09 11.72
CA LEU A 54 -1.66 -2.88 12.30
C LEU A 54 -1.27 -2.74 13.77
N ASP A 55 -1.36 -1.52 14.28
CA ASP A 55 -1.18 -1.25 15.71
C ASP A 55 -2.35 -1.86 16.50
N THR A 56 -2.05 -2.55 17.60
CA THR A 56 -3.06 -3.22 18.41
C THR A 56 -3.96 -2.25 19.20
N GLY A 57 -3.58 -0.98 19.30
CA GLY A 57 -4.38 0.10 19.88
C GLY A 57 -5.37 0.74 18.91
N GLU A 58 -5.29 0.43 17.61
CA GLU A 58 -6.24 0.95 16.62
C GLU A 58 -7.63 0.36 16.86
N ARG A 59 -8.66 1.21 16.87
CA ARG A 59 -10.03 0.72 17.05
C ARG A 59 -10.43 -0.09 15.82
N ILE A 60 -10.80 -1.35 16.04
CA ILE A 60 -11.19 -2.27 14.95
C ILE A 60 -12.30 -1.69 14.06
N ILE A 61 -13.23 -0.91 14.63
CA ILE A 61 -14.29 -0.26 13.85
C ILE A 61 -13.75 0.72 12.80
N ASP A 62 -12.64 1.39 13.09
CA ASP A 62 -12.02 2.35 12.17
C ASP A 62 -11.27 1.61 11.06
N VAL A 63 -10.68 0.45 11.37
CA VAL A 63 -10.10 -0.45 10.36
C VAL A 63 -11.17 -0.96 9.40
N LEU A 64 -12.32 -1.41 9.93
CA LEU A 64 -13.43 -1.94 9.11
C LEU A 64 -14.02 -0.90 8.16
N LYS A 65 -14.10 0.38 8.59
CA LYS A 65 -14.61 1.48 7.76
C LYS A 65 -13.71 1.84 6.57
N GLN A 66 -12.46 1.39 6.54
CA GLN A 66 -11.56 1.72 5.43
C GLN A 66 -11.95 0.98 4.15
N HIS A 67 -12.69 -0.13 4.23
CA HIS A 67 -13.14 -0.97 3.11
C HIS A 67 -12.06 -1.45 2.11
N ASP A 68 -10.79 -1.08 2.33
CA ASP A 68 -9.65 -1.35 1.45
C ASP A 68 -8.81 -2.52 1.98
N PHE A 69 -9.47 -3.67 2.19
CA PHE A 69 -8.82 -4.92 2.54
C PHE A 69 -9.68 -6.11 2.09
N GLN A 70 -9.02 -7.22 1.77
CA GLN A 70 -9.70 -8.49 1.47
C GLN A 70 -9.91 -9.33 2.72
N ASN A 71 -8.95 -9.27 3.66
CA ASN A 71 -8.98 -10.06 4.87
C ASN A 71 -8.50 -9.24 6.06
N LEU A 72 -9.11 -9.46 7.23
CA LEU A 72 -8.69 -8.89 8.52
C LEU A 72 -8.58 -10.05 9.52
N GLU A 73 -7.38 -10.27 10.05
CA GLU A 73 -7.08 -11.29 11.05
C GLU A 73 -6.82 -10.62 12.40
N ILE A 74 -7.54 -11.06 13.44
CA ILE A 74 -7.37 -10.58 14.82
C ILE A 74 -7.04 -11.78 15.70
N LYS A 75 -5.93 -11.71 16.45
CA LYS A 75 -5.57 -12.72 17.45
C LYS A 75 -5.66 -12.13 18.84
N GLN A 76 -6.29 -12.88 19.73
CA GLN A 76 -6.42 -12.53 21.13
C GLN A 76 -5.67 -13.53 22.01
N SER A 77 -5.13 -13.04 23.12
CA SER A 77 -4.55 -13.85 24.18
C SER A 77 -4.96 -13.25 25.52
N HIS A 78 -5.55 -14.07 26.40
CA HIS A 78 -6.00 -13.65 27.73
C HIS A 78 -6.89 -12.38 27.71
N GLY A 79 -7.82 -12.31 26.75
CA GLY A 79 -8.73 -11.17 26.59
C GLY A 79 -8.11 -9.89 26.01
N LYS A 80 -6.82 -9.92 25.64
CA LYS A 80 -6.12 -8.80 25.00
C LYS A 80 -5.87 -9.09 23.52
N ILE A 81 -6.07 -8.09 22.67
CA ILE A 81 -5.65 -8.16 21.27
C ILE A 81 -4.12 -8.09 21.23
N VAL A 82 -3.49 -9.11 20.65
CA VAL A 82 -2.03 -9.22 20.54
C VAL A 82 -1.54 -9.09 19.09
N CYS A 83 -2.45 -9.20 18.13
CA CYS A 83 -2.14 -9.11 16.72
C CYS A 83 -3.37 -8.67 15.94
N VAL A 84 -3.18 -7.71 15.04
CA VAL A 84 -4.15 -7.35 14.00
C VAL A 84 -3.37 -7.30 12.69
N ASN A 85 -3.71 -8.19 11.76
CA ASN A 85 -3.14 -8.17 10.42
C ASN A 85 -4.26 -7.90 9.41
N ARG A 86 -3.97 -7.15 8.36
CA ARG A 86 -4.86 -7.05 7.20
C ARG A 86 -4.13 -7.48 5.93
N THR A 87 -4.88 -8.05 5.00
CA THR A 87 -4.42 -8.30 3.65
C THR A 87 -5.16 -7.36 2.71
N PHE A 88 -4.42 -6.51 2.01
CA PHE A 88 -4.98 -5.73 0.90
C PHE A 88 -4.46 -6.29 -0.42
N ARG A 89 -5.25 -6.13 -1.49
CA ARG A 89 -4.88 -6.59 -2.83
C ARG A 89 -5.33 -5.56 -3.85
N LYS A 90 -4.38 -5.05 -4.64
CA LYS A 90 -4.60 -4.06 -5.67
C LYS A 90 -4.23 -4.64 -7.04
N LYS A 91 -5.16 -4.59 -7.98
CA LYS A 91 -4.92 -4.86 -9.39
C LYS A 91 -4.38 -3.58 -10.04
N ILE A 92 -3.29 -3.69 -10.79
CA ILE A 92 -2.75 -2.57 -11.58
C ILE A 92 -3.46 -2.58 -12.94
N ASN A 93 -4.05 -1.44 -13.30
CA ASN A 93 -4.65 -1.26 -14.61
C ASN A 93 -3.55 -0.80 -15.57
N HIS A 94 -3.15 -1.69 -16.47
CA HIS A 94 -2.26 -1.33 -17.58
C HIS A 94 -3.09 -0.63 -18.65
N THR A 95 -3.19 0.70 -18.59
CA THR A 95 -3.75 1.45 -19.71
C THR A 95 -2.74 1.44 -20.84
N SER A 96 -2.93 0.53 -21.80
CA SER A 96 -2.25 0.59 -23.08
C SER A 96 -2.64 1.92 -23.75
N LYS A 97 -1.73 2.89 -23.79
CA LYS A 97 -1.86 4.01 -24.73
C LYS A 97 -1.68 3.43 -26.13
N THR A 98 -2.75 2.94 -26.72
CA THR A 98 -2.84 2.82 -28.17
C THR A 98 -3.04 4.23 -28.70
N GLU A 99 -1.93 4.91 -29.05
CA GLU A 99 -1.98 6.00 -30.00
C GLU A 99 -2.44 5.40 -31.33
N SER A 100 -3.68 5.68 -31.74
CA SER A 100 -4.13 5.37 -33.09
C SER A 100 -3.55 6.41 -34.05
N CYS A 101 -2.87 5.94 -35.09
CA CYS A 101 -2.52 6.74 -36.26
C CYS A 101 -3.73 7.42 -36.89
#